data_AF-T2JAS0-F1
#
_entry.id   AF-T2JAS0-F1
#
_cell.length_a   1.000
_cell.length_b   1.000
_cell.length_c   1.000
_cell.angle_alpha   90.00
_cell.angle_beta   90.00
_cell.angle_gamma   90.00
#
_symmetry.space_group_name_H-M   'P 1'
#
loop_
_entity.id
_entity.type
_entity.pdbx_description
1 polymer ?
#
loop_
_entity_poly.entity_id
_entity_poly.type
_entity_poly.pdbx_seq_one_letter_code
_entity_poly.pdbx_strand_id
1 'polypeptide(L)'
;MVVQLDSTTYEQRTQEIAKELIAQTREKRSLWSKLGDQMRLDDKLLDFAMANPGLRVQLFHFIDTLPALQSNAEIAHHLQQYLGDESVELPSSLKGILNFTDYNSLPAKVAAETISKAVQTLAFKYISGETVPQVIKTVERLRKEKMGFTIDLLGEAVITESEAKAYLDSYLDLMEKLATESKKWSNVAQIDTAGDENLSKVQVSVKLTAFYSQFDP
;
A
#
# COMPACT_ATOMS: atom_id res chain seq x y z
N MET A 1 41.16 11.70 -13.51
CA MET A 1 41.68 10.94 -12.36
C MET A 1 40.49 10.36 -11.64
N VAL A 2 40.16 9.09 -11.88
CA VAL A 2 39.13 8.38 -11.12
C VAL A 2 39.78 8.03 -9.78
N VAL A 3 39.30 8.61 -8.69
CA VAL A 3 39.76 8.26 -7.34
C VAL A 3 39.39 6.80 -7.12
N GLN A 4 40.39 5.91 -7.07
CA GLN A 4 40.19 4.54 -6.61
C GLN A 4 39.86 4.60 -5.12
N LEU A 5 38.56 4.54 -4.82
CA LEU A 5 38.06 4.46 -3.45
C LEU A 5 38.32 3.05 -2.92
N ASP A 6 38.93 2.97 -1.74
CA ASP A 6 39.33 1.72 -1.08
C ASP A 6 38.06 0.99 -0.58
N SER A 7 37.58 0.02 -1.38
CA SER A 7 36.26 -0.63 -1.21
C SER A 7 36.10 -1.36 0.14
N THR A 8 37.22 -1.81 0.73
CA THR A 8 37.28 -2.54 1.99
C THR A 8 36.79 -1.70 3.18
N THR A 9 37.10 -0.39 3.18
CA THR A 9 36.76 0.51 4.28
C THR A 9 35.26 0.89 4.28
N TYR A 10 34.68 1.08 3.09
CA TYR A 10 33.25 1.36 2.95
C TYR A 10 32.38 0.15 3.28
N GLU A 11 32.81 -1.06 2.91
CA GLU A 11 32.07 -2.28 3.24
C GLU A 11 31.99 -2.47 4.76
N GLN A 12 33.11 -2.33 5.46
CA GLN A 12 33.13 -2.43 6.92
C GLN A 12 32.18 -1.41 7.56
N ARG A 13 32.26 -0.14 7.15
CA ARG A 13 31.41 0.92 7.70
C ARG A 13 29.93 0.71 7.39
N THR A 14 29.61 0.22 6.19
CA THR A 14 28.25 -0.15 5.79
C THR A 14 27.69 -1.23 6.71
N GLN A 15 28.46 -2.29 6.96
CA GLN A 15 28.03 -3.39 7.85
C GLN A 15 27.86 -2.93 9.30
N GLU A 16 28.73 -2.05 9.79
CA GLU A 16 28.60 -1.46 11.13
C GLU A 16 27.28 -0.69 11.27
N ILE A 17 26.99 0.22 10.34
CA ILE A 17 25.74 1.00 10.34
C ILE A 17 24.52 0.06 10.22
N ALA A 18 24.58 -0.95 9.35
CA ALA A 18 23.49 -1.92 9.20
C ALA A 18 23.21 -2.70 10.50
N LYS A 19 24.26 -3.16 11.19
CA LYS A 19 24.13 -3.85 12.49
C LYS A 19 23.50 -2.95 13.55
N GLU A 20 23.92 -1.68 13.59
CA GLU A 20 23.36 -0.69 14.51
C GLU A 20 21.86 -0.46 14.24
N LEU A 21 21.47 -0.24 12.99
CA LEU A 21 20.07 -0.04 12.59
C LEU A 21 19.20 -1.26 12.93
N ILE A 22 19.71 -2.48 12.72
CA ILE A 22 19.00 -3.73 13.06
C ILE A 22 18.81 -3.84 14.58
N ALA A 23 19.84 -3.53 15.37
CA ALA A 23 19.77 -3.58 16.83
C ALA A 23 18.70 -2.63 17.38
N GLN A 24 18.68 -1.38 16.91
CA GLN A 24 17.70 -0.37 17.31
C GLN A 24 16.24 -0.76 16.93
N THR A 25 16.06 -1.51 15.85
CA THR A 25 14.74 -1.97 15.39
C THR A 25 14.21 -3.12 16.25
N ARG A 26 15.07 -4.01 16.75
CA ARG A 26 14.66 -5.18 17.56
C ARG A 26 14.19 -4.80 18.97
N GLU A 27 14.85 -3.82 19.62
CA GLU A 27 14.48 -3.40 20.98
C GLU A 27 13.09 -2.74 21.03
N LYS A 28 12.76 -1.90 20.03
CA LYS A 28 11.44 -1.25 19.95
C LYS A 28 10.31 -2.23 19.66
N ARG A 29 10.56 -3.32 18.92
CA ARG A 29 9.54 -4.35 18.62
C ARG A 29 9.01 -5.07 19.87
N SER A 30 9.79 -5.20 20.94
CA SER A 30 9.37 -5.91 22.16
C SER A 30 8.16 -5.28 22.86
N LEU A 31 8.10 -3.95 22.94
CA LEU A 31 7.03 -3.23 23.65
C LEU A 31 5.76 -3.05 22.80
N TRP A 32 5.90 -2.87 21.48
CA TRP A 32 4.77 -2.75 20.55
C TRP A 32 4.17 -4.11 20.15
N SER A 33 4.92 -5.21 20.32
CA SER A 33 4.47 -6.57 19.99
C SER A 33 3.22 -7.04 20.74
N LYS A 34 2.96 -6.50 21.94
CA LYS A 34 1.78 -6.86 22.76
C LYS A 34 0.48 -6.18 22.31
N LEU A 35 0.56 -5.10 21.53
CA LEU A 35 -0.62 -4.39 21.02
C LEU A 35 -0.95 -4.79 19.57
N GLY A 36 0.00 -5.37 18.84
CA GLY A 36 -0.12 -5.76 17.42
C GLY A 36 -0.60 -7.19 17.15
N ASP A 37 -1.14 -7.91 18.14
CA ASP A 37 -1.49 -9.34 17.97
C ASP A 37 -2.60 -9.59 16.93
N GLN A 38 -3.46 -8.60 16.65
CA GLN A 38 -4.40 -8.61 15.53
C GLN A 38 -3.72 -8.38 14.16
N MET A 39 -2.74 -7.47 14.09
CA MET A 39 -1.92 -7.26 12.88
C MET A 39 -1.09 -8.49 12.52
N ARG A 40 -0.71 -9.29 13.53
CA ARG A 40 0.00 -10.57 13.33
C ARG A 40 -0.85 -11.64 12.65
N LEU A 41 -2.18 -11.55 12.66
CA LEU A 41 -3.01 -12.51 11.91
C LEU A 41 -2.94 -12.22 10.42
N ASP A 42 -3.11 -10.96 10.00
CA ASP A 42 -2.96 -10.54 8.60
C ASP A 42 -1.56 -10.89 8.08
N ASP A 43 -0.52 -10.56 8.85
CA ASP A 43 0.87 -10.81 8.46
C ASP A 43 1.15 -12.32 8.38
N LYS A 44 0.65 -13.13 9.32
CA LYS A 44 0.79 -14.61 9.25
C LYS A 44 0.02 -15.21 8.07
N LEU A 45 -1.13 -14.64 7.72
CA LEU A 45 -1.96 -15.12 6.62
C LEU A 45 -1.33 -14.76 5.27
N LEU A 46 -0.73 -13.56 5.18
CA LEU A 46 0.10 -13.15 4.06
C LEU A 46 1.36 -14.00 3.96
N ASP A 47 2.08 -14.23 5.06
CA ASP A 47 3.27 -15.09 5.11
C ASP A 47 2.94 -16.52 4.66
N PHE A 48 1.81 -17.07 5.12
CA PHE A 48 1.31 -18.37 4.69
C PHE A 48 0.97 -18.39 3.19
N ALA A 49 0.27 -17.36 2.70
CA ALA A 49 0.01 -17.21 1.27
C ALA A 49 1.32 -17.15 0.48
N MET A 50 2.31 -16.40 0.95
CA MET A 50 3.61 -16.26 0.28
C MET A 50 4.45 -17.54 0.30
N ALA A 51 4.29 -18.39 1.31
CA ALA A 51 4.96 -19.68 1.44
C ALA A 51 4.41 -20.76 0.48
N ASN A 52 3.18 -20.58 -0.05
CA ASN A 52 2.51 -21.53 -0.92
C ASN A 52 2.36 -20.95 -2.34
N PRO A 53 3.18 -21.36 -3.32
CA PRO A 53 3.21 -20.74 -4.65
C PRO A 53 1.86 -20.71 -5.38
N GLY A 54 1.09 -21.81 -5.34
CA GLY A 54 -0.23 -21.88 -5.99
C GLY A 54 -1.26 -20.95 -5.34
N LEU A 55 -1.36 -20.99 -4.00
CA LEU A 55 -2.22 -20.07 -3.23
C LEU A 55 -1.84 -18.61 -3.48
N ARG A 56 -0.55 -18.27 -3.49
CA ARG A 56 -0.08 -16.91 -3.76
C ARG A 56 -0.60 -16.38 -5.09
N VAL A 57 -0.43 -17.16 -6.15
CA VAL A 57 -0.82 -16.74 -7.52
C VAL A 57 -2.31 -16.51 -7.59
N GLN A 58 -3.11 -17.50 -7.15
CA GLN A 58 -4.57 -17.37 -7.24
C GLN A 58 -5.14 -16.30 -6.31
N LEU A 59 -4.55 -16.11 -5.13
CA LEU A 59 -4.94 -15.02 -4.23
C LEU A 59 -4.67 -13.66 -4.86
N PHE A 60 -3.52 -13.46 -5.51
CA PHE A 60 -3.23 -12.20 -6.18
C PHE A 60 -4.11 -11.96 -7.40
N HIS A 61 -4.40 -12.98 -8.22
CA HIS A 61 -5.37 -12.83 -9.32
C HIS A 61 -6.77 -12.48 -8.80
N PHE A 62 -7.20 -13.10 -7.71
CA PHE A 62 -8.48 -12.77 -7.08
C PHE A 62 -8.51 -11.32 -6.57
N ILE A 63 -7.47 -10.87 -5.86
CA ILE A 63 -7.36 -9.48 -5.37
C ILE A 63 -7.37 -8.49 -6.53
N ASP A 64 -6.69 -8.78 -7.63
CA ASP A 64 -6.66 -7.96 -8.84
C ASP A 64 -8.04 -7.86 -9.52
N THR A 65 -8.79 -8.97 -9.54
CA THR A 65 -10.14 -9.02 -10.14
C THR A 65 -11.19 -8.35 -9.24
N LEU A 66 -10.98 -8.33 -7.93
CA LEU A 66 -12.00 -7.96 -6.94
C LEU A 66 -12.65 -6.58 -7.18
N PRO A 67 -11.93 -5.49 -7.53
CA PRO A 67 -12.54 -4.18 -7.78
C PRO A 67 -13.53 -4.15 -8.95
N ALA A 68 -13.42 -5.11 -9.89
CA ALA A 68 -14.33 -5.20 -11.03
C ALA A 68 -15.66 -5.90 -10.69
N LEU A 69 -15.72 -6.66 -9.58
CA LEU A 69 -16.89 -7.46 -9.22
C LEU A 69 -17.98 -6.60 -8.56
N GLN A 70 -19.20 -6.65 -9.11
CA GLN A 70 -20.28 -5.72 -8.78
C GLN A 70 -21.28 -6.28 -7.75
N SER A 71 -21.14 -7.55 -7.35
CA SER A 71 -22.04 -8.17 -6.37
C SER A 71 -21.37 -9.19 -5.46
N ASN A 72 -21.92 -9.37 -4.26
CA ASN A 72 -21.46 -10.42 -3.33
C ASN A 72 -21.52 -11.83 -3.94
N ALA A 73 -22.48 -12.09 -4.84
CA ALA A 73 -22.59 -13.37 -5.52
C ALA A 73 -21.42 -13.59 -6.50
N GLU A 74 -21.06 -12.56 -7.28
CA GLU A 74 -19.88 -12.60 -8.15
C GLU A 74 -18.59 -12.76 -7.36
N ILE A 75 -18.44 -12.05 -6.25
CA ILE A 75 -17.29 -12.15 -5.35
C ILE A 75 -17.18 -13.56 -4.78
N ALA A 76 -18.26 -14.11 -4.25
CA ALA A 76 -18.28 -15.47 -3.71
C ALA A 76 -17.96 -16.52 -4.77
N HIS A 77 -18.48 -16.33 -6.00
CA HIS A 77 -18.20 -17.21 -7.13
C HIS A 77 -16.71 -17.21 -7.50
N HIS A 78 -16.11 -16.03 -7.69
CA HIS A 78 -14.70 -15.91 -8.03
C HIS A 78 -13.79 -16.37 -6.88
N LEU A 79 -14.16 -16.09 -5.63
CA LEU A 79 -13.44 -16.59 -4.47
C LEU A 79 -13.34 -18.12 -4.49
N GLN A 80 -14.45 -18.81 -4.78
CA GLN A 80 -14.45 -20.27 -4.90
C GLN A 80 -13.66 -20.75 -6.12
N GLN A 81 -13.74 -20.07 -7.26
CA GLN A 81 -12.98 -20.45 -8.47
C GLN A 81 -11.47 -20.34 -8.25
N TYR A 82 -11.00 -19.22 -7.69
CA TYR A 82 -9.57 -18.99 -7.48
C TYR A 82 -9.02 -19.86 -6.34
N LEU A 83 -9.70 -19.93 -5.20
CA LEU A 83 -9.20 -20.65 -4.03
C LEU A 83 -9.56 -22.15 -4.03
N GLY A 84 -10.46 -22.58 -4.91
CA GLY A 84 -10.80 -23.98 -5.17
C GLY A 84 -10.00 -24.62 -6.30
N ASP A 85 -9.11 -23.88 -6.96
CA ASP A 85 -8.23 -24.39 -8.01
C ASP A 85 -7.32 -25.52 -7.49
N GLU A 86 -7.03 -26.52 -8.33
CA GLU A 86 -6.26 -27.71 -7.96
C GLU A 86 -4.84 -27.39 -7.47
N SER A 87 -4.26 -26.27 -7.92
CA SER A 87 -2.94 -25.82 -7.49
C SER A 87 -2.94 -25.19 -6.09
N VAL A 88 -4.11 -24.96 -5.48
CA VAL A 88 -4.24 -24.27 -4.20
C VAL A 88 -4.36 -25.25 -3.05
N GLU A 89 -3.34 -25.26 -2.20
CA GLU A 89 -3.37 -25.99 -0.93
C GLU A 89 -3.91 -25.10 0.20
N LEU A 90 -5.21 -25.23 0.47
CA LEU A 90 -5.83 -24.58 1.62
C LEU A 90 -5.79 -25.45 2.89
N PRO A 91 -5.60 -24.84 4.07
CA PRO A 91 -5.94 -25.46 5.35
C PRO A 91 -7.37 -25.99 5.35
N SER A 92 -7.59 -27.13 5.99
CA SER A 92 -8.90 -27.81 6.05
C SER A 92 -10.03 -26.92 6.56
N SER A 93 -9.72 -25.98 7.46
CA SER A 93 -10.66 -24.98 7.97
C SER A 93 -11.14 -23.99 6.91
N LEU A 94 -10.27 -23.59 5.96
CA LEU A 94 -10.62 -22.68 4.87
C LEU A 94 -11.37 -23.40 3.73
N LYS A 95 -11.06 -24.67 3.48
CA LYS A 95 -11.82 -25.50 2.50
C LYS A 95 -13.31 -25.58 2.85
N GLY A 96 -13.64 -25.66 4.14
CA GLY A 96 -15.04 -25.69 4.60
C GLY A 96 -15.80 -24.40 4.35
N ILE A 97 -15.11 -23.25 4.37
CA ILE A 97 -15.70 -21.92 4.12
C ILE A 97 -16.06 -21.76 2.64
N LEU A 98 -15.31 -22.40 1.74
CA LEU A 98 -15.54 -22.36 0.29
C LEU A 98 -16.58 -23.37 -0.20
N ASN A 99 -17.12 -24.23 0.66
CA ASN A 99 -18.00 -25.32 0.25
C ASN A 99 -19.49 -24.93 0.26
N PHE A 100 -19.82 -23.78 -0.34
CA PHE A 100 -21.20 -23.39 -0.62
C PHE A 100 -21.59 -23.77 -2.05
N THR A 101 -22.82 -24.27 -2.24
CA THR A 101 -23.36 -24.68 -3.54
C THR A 101 -24.15 -23.58 -4.24
N ASP A 102 -24.64 -22.59 -3.48
CA ASP A 102 -25.36 -21.42 -4.00
C ASP A 102 -24.63 -20.13 -3.61
N TYR A 103 -24.21 -19.35 -4.62
CA TYR A 103 -23.50 -18.09 -4.46
C TYR A 103 -24.38 -16.95 -3.91
N ASN A 104 -25.71 -17.12 -3.95
CA ASN A 104 -26.65 -16.17 -3.34
C ASN A 104 -27.00 -16.52 -1.89
N SER A 105 -26.50 -17.65 -1.39
CA SER A 105 -26.75 -18.10 -0.02
C SER A 105 -26.17 -17.12 1.01
N LEU A 106 -26.72 -17.15 2.22
CA LEU A 106 -26.23 -16.31 3.32
C LEU A 106 -24.74 -16.56 3.64
N PRO A 107 -24.25 -17.82 3.73
CA PRO A 107 -22.82 -18.07 3.94
C PRO A 107 -21.92 -17.50 2.84
N ALA A 108 -22.33 -17.60 1.56
CA ALA A 108 -21.58 -17.05 0.44
C ALA A 108 -21.47 -15.52 0.52
N LYS A 109 -22.56 -14.82 0.85
CA LYS A 109 -22.57 -13.37 1.04
C LYS A 109 -21.67 -12.92 2.19
N VAL A 110 -21.73 -13.63 3.32
CA VAL A 110 -20.86 -13.33 4.48
C VAL A 110 -19.39 -13.53 4.11
N ALA A 111 -19.06 -14.61 3.38
CA ALA A 111 -17.70 -14.84 2.92
C ALA A 111 -17.21 -13.72 1.99
N ALA A 112 -18.04 -13.31 1.02
CA ALA A 112 -17.76 -12.21 0.09
C ALA A 112 -17.51 -10.89 0.82
N GLU A 113 -18.40 -10.49 1.74
CA GLU A 113 -18.23 -9.25 2.51
C GLU A 113 -16.98 -9.28 3.37
N THR A 114 -16.70 -10.41 4.02
CA THR A 114 -15.54 -10.59 4.88
C THR A 114 -14.25 -10.45 4.08
N ILE A 115 -14.14 -11.13 2.94
CA ILE A 115 -12.93 -11.07 2.12
C ILE A 115 -12.75 -9.69 1.49
N SER A 116 -13.83 -9.06 1.00
CA SER A 116 -13.77 -7.70 0.46
C SER A 116 -13.30 -6.71 1.50
N LYS A 117 -13.79 -6.83 2.74
CA LYS A 117 -13.34 -5.97 3.83
C LYS A 117 -11.88 -6.22 4.19
N ALA A 118 -11.44 -7.48 4.23
CA ALA A 118 -10.04 -7.83 4.51
C ALA A 118 -9.09 -7.26 3.45
N VAL A 119 -9.43 -7.40 2.17
CA VAL A 119 -8.65 -6.84 1.05
C VAL A 119 -8.65 -5.31 1.09
N GLN A 120 -9.78 -4.67 1.37
CA GLN A 120 -9.86 -3.22 1.54
C GLN A 120 -8.97 -2.74 2.71
N THR A 121 -9.03 -3.42 3.85
CA THR A 121 -8.17 -3.12 5.01
C THR A 121 -6.69 -3.28 4.68
N LEU A 122 -6.33 -4.31 3.92
CA LEU A 122 -4.96 -4.50 3.43
C LEU A 122 -4.54 -3.36 2.50
N ALA A 123 -5.39 -2.94 1.57
CA ALA A 123 -5.12 -1.82 0.67
C ALA A 123 -4.84 -0.51 1.44
N PHE A 124 -5.61 -0.21 2.49
CA PHE A 124 -5.40 0.97 3.33
C PHE A 124 -4.11 0.93 4.18
N LYS A 125 -3.40 -0.21 4.27
CA LYS A 125 -2.02 -0.21 4.81
C LYS A 125 -1.05 0.54 3.90
N TYR A 126 -1.34 0.60 2.60
CA TYR A 126 -0.48 1.18 1.57
C TYR A 126 -1.05 2.49 0.98
N ILE A 127 -2.35 2.75 1.13
CA ILE A 127 -3.03 3.94 0.63
C ILE A 127 -3.29 4.92 1.78
N SER A 128 -2.85 6.17 1.62
CA SER A 128 -2.94 7.20 2.67
C SER A 128 -4.34 7.79 2.86
N GLY A 129 -5.23 7.61 1.89
CA GLY A 129 -6.64 8.00 1.91
C GLY A 129 -7.27 7.98 0.52
N GLU A 130 -8.59 7.84 0.45
CA GLU A 130 -9.38 7.91 -0.80
C GLU A 130 -9.77 9.35 -1.17
N THR A 131 -9.67 10.29 -0.21
CA THR A 131 -10.08 11.68 -0.38
C THR A 131 -9.02 12.63 0.17
N VAL A 132 -8.94 13.84 -0.40
CA VAL A 132 -7.97 14.87 0.05
C VAL A 132 -8.03 15.12 1.56
N PRO A 133 -9.21 15.23 2.22
CA PRO A 133 -9.27 15.39 3.68
C PRO A 133 -8.70 14.20 4.48
N GLN A 134 -8.89 12.97 4.00
CA GLN A 134 -8.28 11.78 4.64
C GLN A 134 -6.75 11.82 4.49
N VAL A 135 -6.28 12.16 3.30
CA VAL A 135 -4.85 12.30 3.00
C VAL A 135 -4.19 13.37 3.89
N ILE A 136 -4.83 14.54 4.06
CA ILE A 136 -4.34 15.60 4.97
C ILE A 136 -4.19 15.08 6.41
N LYS A 137 -5.18 14.36 6.93
CA LYS A 137 -5.11 13.78 8.28
C LYS A 137 -3.94 12.80 8.42
N THR A 138 -3.70 11.97 7.39
CA THR A 138 -2.57 11.05 7.37
C THR A 138 -1.24 11.80 7.34
N VAL A 139 -1.11 12.83 6.51
CA VAL A 139 0.08 13.69 6.42
C VAL A 139 0.38 14.39 7.77
N GLU A 140 -0.63 14.97 8.41
CA GLU A 140 -0.46 15.63 9.70
C GLU A 140 0.01 14.66 10.80
N ARG A 141 -0.50 13.43 10.78
CA ARG A 141 -0.03 12.37 11.68
C ARG A 141 1.45 12.04 11.41
N LEU A 142 1.83 11.81 10.16
CA LEU A 142 3.22 11.52 9.78
C LEU A 142 4.18 12.66 10.17
N ARG A 143 3.77 13.91 9.97
CA ARG A 143 4.55 15.09 10.37
C ARG A 143 4.76 15.17 11.88
N LYS A 144 3.75 14.85 12.70
CA LYS A 144 3.90 14.75 14.17
C LYS A 144 4.90 13.67 14.57
N GLU A 145 4.99 12.60 13.79
CA GLU A 145 5.97 11.52 13.93
C GLU A 145 7.34 11.86 13.28
N LYS A 146 7.53 13.10 12.81
CA LYS A 146 8.75 13.60 12.16
C LYS A 146 9.12 12.83 10.90
N MET A 147 8.12 12.41 10.13
CA MET A 147 8.28 11.79 8.82
C MET A 147 7.86 12.76 7.71
N GLY A 148 8.73 12.91 6.71
CA GLY A 148 8.37 13.56 5.45
C GLY A 148 7.45 12.69 4.62
N PHE A 149 6.89 13.24 3.54
CA PHE A 149 6.01 12.52 2.63
C PHE A 149 6.22 12.99 1.20
N THR A 150 5.72 12.21 0.26
CA THR A 150 5.39 12.65 -1.10
C THR A 150 4.08 11.97 -1.49
N ILE A 151 3.17 12.69 -2.14
CA ILE A 151 1.85 12.16 -2.51
C ILE A 151 1.86 11.77 -3.98
N ASP A 152 1.52 10.52 -4.27
CA ASP A 152 1.24 10.00 -5.61
C ASP A 152 -0.25 9.74 -5.73
N LEU A 153 -0.87 10.16 -6.83
CA LEU A 153 -2.27 9.81 -7.11
C LEU A 153 -2.31 8.39 -7.69
N LEU A 154 -3.20 7.56 -7.17
CA LEU A 154 -3.48 6.26 -7.76
C LEU A 154 -4.49 6.45 -8.90
N GLY A 155 -4.29 5.73 -10.00
CA GLY A 155 -5.18 5.74 -11.15
C GLY A 155 -4.87 4.59 -12.08
N GLU A 156 -5.83 4.31 -12.95
CA GLU A 156 -5.68 3.36 -14.03
C GLU A 156 -4.84 3.95 -15.18
N ALA A 157 -4.47 3.11 -16.14
CA ALA A 157 -3.77 3.56 -17.33
C ALA A 157 -4.63 4.59 -18.08
N VAL A 158 -4.06 5.76 -18.35
CA VAL A 158 -4.71 6.83 -19.11
C VAL A 158 -4.65 6.47 -20.59
N ILE A 159 -5.79 6.23 -21.22
CA ILE A 159 -5.89 5.81 -22.63
C ILE A 159 -6.60 6.84 -23.51
N THR A 160 -7.19 7.88 -22.90
CA THR A 160 -7.82 9.01 -23.59
C THR A 160 -7.29 10.36 -23.10
N GLU A 161 -7.33 11.38 -23.97
CA GLU A 161 -6.97 12.75 -23.59
C GLU A 161 -7.94 13.37 -22.57
N SER A 162 -9.20 12.92 -22.54
CA SER A 162 -10.16 13.30 -21.49
C SER A 162 -9.73 12.80 -20.11
N GLU A 163 -9.25 11.57 -20.01
CA GLU A 163 -8.71 11.01 -18.76
C GLU A 163 -7.41 11.73 -18.37
N ALA A 164 -6.52 11.99 -19.32
CA ALA A 164 -5.28 12.73 -19.07
C ALA A 164 -5.57 14.11 -18.47
N LYS A 165 -6.55 14.82 -19.05
CA LYS A 165 -7.02 16.10 -18.52
C LYS A 165 -7.62 15.96 -17.11
N ALA A 166 -8.50 14.99 -16.88
CA ALA A 166 -9.10 14.76 -15.57
C ALA A 166 -8.02 14.43 -14.50
N TYR A 167 -6.99 13.69 -14.88
CA TYR A 167 -5.88 13.33 -14.01
C TYR A 167 -5.00 14.56 -13.67
N LEU A 168 -4.71 15.41 -14.65
CA LEU A 168 -4.05 16.70 -14.43
C LEU A 168 -4.86 17.60 -13.48
N ASP A 169 -6.16 17.76 -13.74
CA ASP A 169 -7.05 18.59 -12.93
C ASP A 169 -7.09 18.08 -11.47
N SER A 170 -7.04 16.76 -11.27
CA SER A 170 -6.96 16.12 -9.94
C SER A 170 -5.65 16.44 -9.20
N TYR A 171 -4.51 16.45 -9.91
CA TYR A 171 -3.23 16.86 -9.33
C TYR A 171 -3.22 18.34 -8.94
N LEU A 172 -3.76 19.22 -9.80
CA LEU A 172 -3.84 20.66 -9.52
C LEU A 172 -4.69 20.92 -8.27
N ASP A 173 -5.86 20.30 -8.17
CA ASP A 173 -6.75 20.39 -7.00
C ASP A 173 -6.06 19.88 -5.72
N LEU A 174 -5.37 18.74 -5.79
CA LEU A 174 -4.60 18.19 -4.68
C LEU A 174 -3.50 19.17 -4.23
N MET A 175 -2.70 19.69 -5.17
CA MET A 175 -1.59 20.60 -4.87
C MET A 175 -2.09 21.91 -4.24
N GLU A 176 -3.18 22.48 -4.75
CA GLU A 176 -3.79 23.70 -4.19
C GLU A 176 -4.28 23.48 -2.76
N LYS A 177 -4.99 22.38 -2.51
CA LYS A 177 -5.50 22.04 -1.17
C LYS A 177 -4.36 21.77 -0.19
N LEU A 178 -3.35 20.99 -0.58
CA LEU A 178 -2.18 20.73 0.26
C LEU A 178 -1.40 22.00 0.56
N ALA A 179 -1.16 22.85 -0.44
CA ALA A 179 -0.46 24.11 -0.26
C ALA A 179 -1.21 25.01 0.73
N THR A 180 -2.55 25.07 0.62
CA THR A 180 -3.41 25.83 1.53
C THR A 180 -3.32 25.31 2.97
N GLU A 181 -3.45 24.00 3.17
CA GLU A 181 -3.36 23.40 4.51
C GLU A 181 -1.95 23.50 5.11
N SER A 182 -0.91 23.41 4.29
CA SER A 182 0.48 23.47 4.76
C SER A 182 0.87 24.77 5.46
N LYS A 183 0.13 25.86 5.20
CA LYS A 183 0.29 27.15 5.89
C LYS A 183 0.01 27.04 7.39
N LYS A 184 -0.82 26.07 7.80
CA LYS A 184 -1.18 25.82 9.21
C LYS A 184 -0.19 24.90 9.91
N TRP A 185 0.67 24.20 9.16
CA TRP A 185 1.60 23.23 9.74
C TRP A 185 2.78 23.93 10.41
N SER A 186 3.09 23.52 11.63
CA SER A 186 4.31 23.94 12.32
C SER A 186 5.56 23.48 11.56
N ASN A 187 6.65 24.21 11.76
CA ASN A 187 7.96 23.82 11.24
C ASN A 187 8.52 22.64 12.04
N VAL A 188 9.01 21.62 11.34
CA VAL A 188 9.63 20.42 11.92
C VAL A 188 11.03 20.27 11.33
N ALA A 189 12.06 20.71 12.05
CA ALA A 189 13.43 20.78 11.54
C ALA A 189 13.95 19.45 10.96
N GLN A 190 13.55 18.29 11.51
CA GLN A 190 13.99 16.99 10.97
C GLN A 190 13.52 16.72 9.52
N ILE A 191 12.47 17.38 9.04
CA ILE A 191 11.84 17.09 7.73
C ILE A 191 11.60 18.33 6.87
N ASP A 192 11.66 19.52 7.46
CA ASP A 192 11.44 20.80 6.76
C ASP A 192 12.77 21.56 6.51
N THR A 193 13.92 21.01 6.94
CA THR A 193 15.25 21.61 6.70
C THR A 193 16.30 20.58 6.29
N ALA A 194 17.19 20.95 5.38
CA ALA A 194 18.37 20.19 5.00
C ALA A 194 19.60 21.10 5.04
N GLY A 195 20.42 20.96 6.09
CA GLY A 195 21.48 21.93 6.36
C GLY A 195 20.89 23.31 6.63
N ASP A 196 21.31 24.31 5.85
CA ASP A 196 20.81 25.69 5.94
C ASP A 196 19.60 25.96 5.03
N GLU A 197 19.15 24.97 4.25
CA GLU A 197 18.04 25.12 3.30
C GLU A 197 16.70 24.72 3.91
N ASN A 198 15.66 25.55 3.69
CA ASN A 198 14.28 25.20 4.01
C ASN A 198 13.67 24.38 2.89
N LEU A 199 13.12 23.23 3.22
CA LEU A 199 12.43 22.34 2.28
C LEU A 199 10.95 22.73 2.14
N SER A 200 10.38 22.46 0.96
CA SER A 200 8.92 22.56 0.80
C SER A 200 8.23 21.52 1.68
N LYS A 201 7.26 21.99 2.48
CA LYS A 201 6.42 21.13 3.32
C LYS A 201 5.50 20.21 2.51
N VAL A 202 5.23 20.56 1.25
CA VAL A 202 4.39 19.79 0.34
C VAL A 202 5.25 19.21 -0.77
N GLN A 203 5.11 17.91 -0.99
CA GLN A 203 5.80 17.15 -2.03
C GLN A 203 4.78 16.25 -2.72
N VAL A 204 4.84 16.21 -4.05
CA VAL A 204 3.94 15.43 -4.90
C VAL A 204 4.79 14.70 -5.94
N SER A 205 4.50 13.42 -6.13
CA SER A 205 5.09 12.59 -7.19
C SER A 205 4.10 12.47 -8.34
N VAL A 206 4.60 12.56 -9.56
CA VAL A 206 3.78 12.52 -10.77
C VAL A 206 4.28 11.45 -11.74
N LYS A 207 3.36 10.82 -12.47
CA LYS A 207 3.65 9.84 -13.52
C LYS A 207 3.39 10.46 -14.88
N LEU A 208 4.44 10.64 -15.68
CA LEU A 208 4.36 11.36 -16.96
C LEU A 208 3.39 10.70 -17.95
N THR A 209 3.34 9.37 -17.96
CA THR A 209 2.42 8.56 -18.77
C THR A 209 0.95 8.84 -18.50
N ALA A 210 0.61 9.48 -17.38
CA ALA A 210 -0.77 9.82 -17.05
C ALA A 210 -1.22 11.19 -17.60
N PHE A 211 -0.31 11.98 -18.18
CA PHE A 211 -0.63 13.31 -18.73
C PHE A 211 -0.73 13.33 -20.26
N TYR A 212 -0.50 12.20 -20.91
CA TYR A 212 -0.64 12.06 -22.35
C TYR A 212 -0.99 10.62 -22.68
N SER A 213 -2.12 10.40 -23.37
CA SER A 213 -2.60 9.04 -23.61
C SER A 213 -1.69 8.25 -24.55
N GLN A 214 -0.92 8.93 -25.41
CA GLN A 214 -0.08 8.32 -26.44
C GLN A 214 1.40 8.45 -26.11
N PHE A 215 1.75 8.28 -24.83
CA PHE A 215 3.11 8.42 -24.31
C PHE A 215 4.02 7.29 -24.85
N ASP A 216 4.56 7.51 -26.05
CA ASP A 216 5.43 6.60 -26.81
C ASP A 216 6.55 7.44 -27.50
N PRO A 217 7.83 7.05 -27.42
CA PRO A 217 8.98 7.79 -27.98
C PRO A 217 9.03 7.93 -29.51
#